data_AF-A0A8T5EXI1-F1
#
_entry.id   AF-A0A8T5EXI1-F1
#
_cell.length_a   1.000
_cell.length_b   1.000
_cell.length_c   1.000
_cell.angle_alpha   90.00
_cell.angle_beta   90.00
_cell.angle_gamma   90.00
#
_symmetry.space_group_name_H-M   'P 1'
#
loop_
_entity.id
_entity.type
_entity.pdbx_description
1 polymer ?
#
loop_
_entity_poly.entity_id
_entity_poly.type
_entity_poly.pdbx_seq_one_letter_code
_entity_poly.pdbx_strand_id
1 'polypeptide(L)' 'MMSVLVDRRPILDAPEEIVELIDELKILLIRNKITEEEFAVLYGYVYLANEQLMTVEDVRFILMQSVKKDNS' A
#
# COMPACT_ATOMS: atom_id res chain seq x y z
N MET A 1 16.20 -16.16 -15.09
CA MET A 1 15.16 -15.13 -15.10
C MET A 1 14.36 -15.32 -13.82
N MET A 2 14.64 -14.54 -12.78
CA MET A 2 14.01 -14.71 -11.48
C MET A 2 12.67 -13.98 -11.52
N SER A 3 11.55 -14.70 -11.62
CA SER A 3 10.25 -14.11 -11.38
C SER A 3 10.18 -13.83 -9.88
N VAL A 4 10.15 -12.57 -9.48
CA VAL A 4 9.64 -12.21 -8.16
C VAL A 4 8.17 -12.60 -8.20
N LEU A 5 7.89 -13.83 -7.75
CA LEU A 5 6.55 -14.25 -7.43
C LEU A 5 6.16 -13.31 -6.28
N VAL A 6 5.46 -12.23 -6.62
CA VAL A 6 4.69 -11.47 -5.64
C VAL A 6 3.68 -12.48 -5.14
N ASP A 7 4.07 -13.15 -4.07
CA ASP A 7 3.27 -14.15 -3.40
C ASP A 7 2.02 -13.41 -2.96
N ARG A 8 0.93 -13.54 -3.72
CA ARG A 8 -0.37 -12.92 -3.43
C ARG A 8 -1.01 -13.66 -2.27
N ARG A 9 -0.27 -13.88 -1.19
CA ARG A 9 -0.84 -14.43 0.02
C ARG A 9 -1.89 -13.42 0.47
N PRO A 10 -3.14 -13.85 0.62
CA PRO A 10 -4.11 -13.00 1.28
C PRO A 10 -3.54 -12.66 2.65
N ILE A 11 -3.69 -11.40 3.03
CA ILE A 11 -3.27 -10.89 4.33
C ILE A 11 -4.30 -11.40 5.37
N LEU A 12 -4.35 -12.72 5.53
CA LEU A 12 -5.02 -13.40 6.62
C LEU A 12 -4.12 -13.20 7.84
N ASP A 13 -4.66 -12.60 8.90
CA ASP A 13 -3.97 -12.30 10.17
C ASP A 13 -3.05 -11.05 10.17
N ALA A 14 -3.30 -10.06 9.29
CA ALA A 14 -2.62 -8.77 9.42
C ALA A 14 -2.91 -8.08 10.76
N PRO A 15 -1.95 -7.30 11.29
CA PRO A 15 -2.25 -6.27 12.27
C PRO A 15 -3.37 -5.34 11.79
N GLU A 16 -4.21 -4.86 12.71
CA GLU A 16 -5.35 -3.97 12.40
C GLU A 16 -4.92 -2.76 11.55
N GLU A 17 -3.78 -2.14 11.88
CA GLU A 17 -3.23 -1.00 11.14
C GLU A 17 -2.91 -1.31 9.67
N ILE A 18 -2.51 -2.56 9.36
CA ILE A 18 -2.26 -2.99 7.98
C ILE A 18 -3.59 -3.13 7.22
N VAL A 19 -4.62 -3.67 7.88
CA VAL A 19 -5.96 -3.77 7.29
C VAL A 19 -6.53 -2.39 6.98
N GLU A 20 -6.40 -1.46 7.92
CA GLU A 20 -6.81 -0.06 7.72
C GLU A 20 -6.11 0.60 6.54
N LEU A 21 -4.79 0.40 6.40
CA LEU A 21 -4.04 0.94 5.27
C LEU A 21 -4.53 0.39 3.93
N ILE A 22 -4.81 -0.91 3.84
CA ILE A 22 -5.34 -1.53 2.62
C ILE A 22 -6.69 -0.91 2.25
N ASP A 23 -7.56 -0.70 3.23
CA ASP A 23 -8.87 -0.11 2.99
C ASP A 23 -8.76 1.37 2.59
N GLU A 24 -7.83 2.12 3.18
CA GLU A 24 -7.51 3.48 2.75
C GLU A 24 -7.05 3.51 1.28
N LEU A 25 -6.16 2.60 0.87
CA LEU A 25 -5.72 2.48 -0.52
C LEU A 25 -6.87 2.20 -1.48
N LYS A 26 -7.76 1.27 -1.13
CA LYS A 26 -8.95 0.97 -1.95
C LYS A 26 -9.84 2.19 -2.09
N ILE A 27 -10.07 2.94 -1.01
CA ILE A 27 -10.86 4.17 -1.04
C ILE A 27 -10.22 5.21 -1.96
N LEU A 28 -8.90 5.39 -1.90
CA LEU A 28 -8.17 6.31 -2.78
C LEU A 28 -8.29 5.90 -4.25
N LEU A 29 -8.17 4.61 -4.57
CA LEU A 29 -8.35 4.08 -5.92
C LEU A 29 -9.79 4.31 -6.43
N ILE A 30 -10.81 3.97 -5.62
CA ILE A 30 -12.23 4.17 -5.97
C ILE A 30 -12.54 5.65 -6.21
N ARG A 31 -11.89 6.54 -5.45
CA ARG A 31 -12.04 8.00 -5.62
C ARG A 31 -11.18 8.58 -6.74
N ASN A 32 -10.49 7.75 -7.52
CA ASN A 32 -9.53 8.14 -8.57
C ASN A 32 -8.50 9.17 -8.06
N LYS A 33 -8.06 9.01 -6.81
CA LYS A 33 -6.99 9.82 -6.18
C LYS A 33 -5.61 9.19 -6.35
N ILE A 34 -5.58 7.94 -6.80
CA ILE A 34 -4.40 7.21 -7.23
C ILE A 34 -4.82 6.34 -8.42
N THR A 35 -3.89 6.09 -9.32
CA THR A 35 -4.01 5.14 -10.43
C THR A 35 -3.88 3.70 -9.95
N GLU A 36 -4.23 2.73 -10.80
CA GLU A 36 -4.01 1.31 -10.51
C GLU A 36 -2.51 0.98 -10.35
N GLU A 37 -1.64 1.66 -11.09
CA GLU A 37 -0.18 1.52 -10.97
C GLU A 37 0.32 2.02 -9.61
N GLU A 38 -0.13 3.20 -9.19
CA GLU A 38 0.18 3.75 -7.88
C GLU A 38 -0.37 2.87 -6.76
N PHE A 39 -1.59 2.36 -6.91
CA PHE A 39 -2.17 1.40 -5.97
C PHE A 39 -1.28 0.15 -5.84
N ALA A 40 -0.80 -0.42 -6.94
CA ALA A 40 0.06 -1.60 -6.90
C ALA A 40 1.39 -1.33 -6.16
N VAL A 41 2.00 -0.17 -6.40
CA VAL A 41 3.23 0.25 -5.70
C VAL A 41 2.97 0.43 -4.20
N LEU A 42 1.91 1.16 -3.85
CA LEU A 42 1.55 1.43 -2.46
C LEU A 42 1.16 0.16 -1.70
N TYR A 43 0.43 -0.74 -2.35
CA TYR A 43 0.12 -2.06 -1.80
C TYR A 43 1.38 -2.88 -1.53
N GLY A 44 2.39 -2.76 -2.39
CA GLY A 44 3.72 -3.33 -2.15
C GLY A 44 4.37 -2.84 -0.86
N TYR A 45 4.28 -1.54 -0.54
CA TYR A 45 4.81 -1.00 0.72
C TYR A 45 4.02 -1.51 1.94
N VAL A 46 2.69 -1.59 1.84
CA VAL A 46 1.86 -2.17 2.90
C VAL A 46 2.23 -3.64 3.15
N TYR A 47 2.50 -4.40 2.09
CA TYR A 47 2.98 -5.77 2.21
C TYR A 47 4.34 -5.84 2.94
N LEU A 48 5.29 -4.96 2.61
CA LEU A 48 6.58 -4.90 3.32
C LEU A 48 6.41 -4.55 4.81
N ALA A 49 5.46 -3.68 5.14
CA ALA A 49 5.14 -3.37 6.54
C ALA A 49 4.49 -4.56 7.27
N ASN A 50 3.64 -5.32 6.59
CA ASN A 50 3.06 -6.56 7.14
C ASN A 50 4.14 -7.61 7.46
N GLU A 51 5.16 -7.72 6.62
CA GLU A 51 6.33 -8.60 6.83
C GLU A 51 7.36 -8.01 7.82
N GLN A 52 7.06 -6.87 8.47
CA GLN A 52 7.94 -6.17 9.41
C GLN A 52 9.29 -5.73 8.80
N LEU A 53 9.34 -5.58 7.47
CA LEU A 53 10.51 -5.09 6.74
C LEU A 53 10.53 -3.55 6.62
N MET A 54 9.43 -2.90 7.01
CA MET A 54 9.22 -1.46 7.01
C MET A 54 8.23 -1.11 8.14
N THR A 55 8.26 0.12 8.65
CA THR A 55 7.26 0.56 9.64
C THR A 55 5.96 1.01 8.97
N VAL A 56 4.85 0.92 9.69
CA VAL A 56 3.55 1.49 9.25
C VAL A 56 3.67 3.01 9.02
N GLU A 57 4.47 3.69 9.83
CA GLU A 57 4.70 5.14 9.75
C GLU A 57 5.40 5.53 8.45
N ASP A 58 6.37 4.76 7.99
CA ASP A 58 7.04 4.96 6.70
C ASP A 58 6.03 4.84 5.54
N VAL A 59 5.14 3.84 5.60
CA VAL A 59 4.08 3.66 4.59
C VAL A 59 3.13 4.85 4.57
N ARG A 60 2.69 5.33 5.75
CA ARG A 60 1.83 6.53 5.86
C ARG A 60 2.52 7.78 5.31
N PHE A 61 3.82 7.93 5.55
CA PHE A 61 4.59 9.03 5.00
C PHE A 61 4.63 8.99 3.46
N ILE A 62 4.92 7.81 2.88
CA ILE A 62 4.92 7.62 1.42
C ILE A 62 3.54 7.94 0.84
N LEU A 63 2.47 7.45 1.45
CA LEU A 63 1.09 7.72 1.05
C LEU A 63 0.79 9.22 0.98
N MET A 64 1.17 9.96 2.02
CA MET A 64 0.94 11.40 2.08
C MET A 64 1.64 12.15 0.94
N GLN A 65 2.82 11.71 0.51
CA GLN A 65 3.56 12.35 -0.59
C GLN A 65 2.94 12.02 -1.95
N SER A 66 2.47 10.79 -2.16
CA SER A 66 1.83 10.38 -3.41
C SER A 66 0.53 11.15 -3.65
N VAL A 67 -0.33 11.29 -2.64
CA VAL A 67 -1.62 12.00 -2.77
C VAL A 67 -1.46 13.51 -2.94
N LYS A 68 -0.39 14.12 -2.39
CA LYS A 68 -0.13 15.56 -2.54
C LYS A 68 0.22 15.98 -3.97
N LYS A 69 0.78 15.07 -4.78
CA LYS A 69 1.17 15.34 -6.16
C LYS A 69 -0.02 15.71 -7.06
N ASP A 70 -1.22 15.22 -6.76
CA ASP A 70 -2.43 15.48 -7.54
C ASP A 70 -3.14 16.83 -7.21
N ASN A 71 -2.74 17.51 -6.13
CA ASN A 71 -3.35 18.78 -5.70
C ASN A 71 -2.46 20.01 -6.00
N SER A 72 -1.35 19.85 -6.73
CA SER A 72 -0.44 20.94 -7.15
C SER A 72 -0.45 21.11 -8.66
#